data_AF-A0A076LDE3-F1
#
_entry.id   AF-A0A076LDE3-F1
#
_cell.length_a   1.000
_cell.length_b   1.000
_cell.length_c   1.000
_cell.angle_alpha   90.00
_cell.angle_beta   90.00
_cell.angle_gamma   90.00
#
_symmetry.space_group_name_H-M   'P 1'
#
loop_
_entity.id
_entity.type
_entity.pdbx_description
1 polymer ?
#
loop_
_entity_poly.entity_id
_entity_poly.type
_entity_poly.pdbx_seq_one_letter_code
_entity_poly.pdbx_strand_id
1 'polypeptide(L)'
;MEETIKKAFIESINNVRRGDKEEELKKIQEKIINAKKIVAATNNQKKFKVIRDIMLRVCNAEIKMLDIDTRFADLTRMPAITKGLIAVDTERADLYIARGRLGVPGSGSMLIILDEKGRILTASLSPSSVIHKEDIGERIKRELIEALSRIGISI
;
A
#
# COMPACT_ATOMS: atom_id res chain seq x y z
N MET A 1 3.35 -5.63 16.24
CA MET A 1 2.74 -4.37 15.76
C MET A 1 1.77 -3.83 16.80
N GLU A 2 0.93 -4.70 17.36
CA GLU A 2 -0.12 -4.43 18.34
C GLU A 2 0.38 -3.64 19.56
N GLU A 3 1.43 -4.12 20.23
CA GLU A 3 1.99 -3.43 21.41
C GLU A 3 2.59 -2.06 21.05
N THR A 4 3.21 -1.94 19.88
CA THR A 4 3.75 -0.67 19.39
C THR A 4 2.61 0.34 19.16
N ILE A 5 1.51 -0.08 18.52
CA ILE A 5 0.32 0.75 18.33
C ILE A 5 -0.32 1.13 19.68
N LYS A 6 -0.43 0.17 20.61
CA LYS A 6 -1.00 0.39 21.96
C LYS A 6 -0.20 1.45 22.72
N LYS A 7 1.13 1.38 22.71
CA LYS A 7 2.00 2.41 23.32
C LYS A 7 1.73 3.79 22.69
N ALA A 8 1.70 3.88 21.36
CA ALA A 8 1.44 5.13 20.64
C ALA A 8 0.05 5.72 20.97
N PHE A 9 -0.96 4.87 21.16
CA PHE A 9 -2.30 5.30 21.57
C PHE A 9 -2.32 5.86 22.99
N ILE A 10 -1.66 5.18 23.94
CA ILE A 10 -1.53 5.67 25.33
C ILE A 10 -0.80 7.02 25.36
N GLU A 11 0.26 7.19 24.57
CA GLU A 11 0.98 8.46 24.45
C GLU A 11 0.10 9.59 23.91
N SER A 12 -0.78 9.28 22.95
CA SER A 12 -1.71 10.24 22.37
C SER A 12 -2.81 10.64 23.36
N ILE A 13 -3.38 9.67 24.09
CA ILE A 13 -4.36 9.92 25.17
C ILE A 13 -3.77 10.85 26.23
N ASN A 14 -2.51 10.64 26.59
CA ASN A 14 -1.81 11.44 27.60
C ASN A 14 -1.21 12.74 27.05
N ASN A 15 -1.44 13.09 25.77
CA ASN A 15 -0.89 14.28 25.10
C ASN A 15 0.66 14.40 25.13
N VAL A 16 1.35 13.26 25.22
CA VAL A 16 2.82 13.17 25.24
C VAL A 16 3.41 12.68 23.92
N ARG A 17 2.56 12.36 22.93
CA ARG A 17 3.00 12.00 21.58
C ARG A 17 3.70 13.18 20.90
N ARG A 18 4.84 12.93 20.25
CA ARG A 18 5.66 13.95 19.56
C ARG A 18 6.01 13.61 18.11
N GLY A 19 5.30 12.66 17.52
CA GLY A 19 5.58 12.14 16.19
C GLY A 19 5.98 10.66 16.23
N ASP A 20 6.37 10.14 15.07
CA ASP A 20 6.74 8.74 14.90
C ASP A 20 8.05 8.38 15.59
N LYS A 21 8.20 7.10 15.95
CA LYS A 21 9.35 6.55 16.67
C LYS A 21 10.11 5.55 15.81
N GLU A 22 11.41 5.40 16.08
CA GLU A 22 12.23 4.38 15.41
C GLU A 22 11.68 2.97 15.56
N GLU A 23 11.11 2.61 16.72
CA GLU A 23 10.51 1.29 16.97
C GLU A 23 9.34 1.02 16.00
N GLU A 24 8.51 2.04 15.73
CA GLU A 24 7.37 1.95 14.81
C GLU A 24 7.85 1.75 13.38
N LEU A 25 8.82 2.57 12.95
CA LEU A 25 9.41 2.48 11.63
C LEU A 25 10.04 1.11 11.38
N LYS A 26 10.84 0.62 12.33
CA LYS A 26 11.48 -0.71 12.26
C LYS A 26 10.43 -1.82 12.13
N LYS A 27 9.30 -1.73 12.86
CA LYS A 27 8.22 -2.73 12.76
C LYS A 27 7.49 -2.73 11.43
N ILE A 28 7.34 -1.57 10.80
CA ILE A 28 6.81 -1.47 9.43
C ILE A 28 7.77 -2.13 8.44
N GLN A 29 9.06 -1.81 8.53
CA GLN A 29 10.10 -2.37 7.66
C GLN A 29 10.18 -3.90 7.79
N GLU A 30 10.23 -4.41 9.02
CA GLU A 30 10.25 -5.85 9.28
C GLU A 30 9.04 -6.57 8.68
N LYS A 31 7.84 -5.98 8.77
CA LYS A 31 6.64 -6.55 8.15
C LYS A 31 6.75 -6.66 6.64
N ILE A 32 7.27 -5.61 6.00
CA ILE A 32 7.39 -5.57 4.54
C ILE A 32 8.46 -6.55 4.04
N ILE A 33 9.64 -6.52 4.64
CA ILE A 33 10.80 -7.31 4.21
C ILE A 33 10.57 -8.81 4.47
N ASN A 34 9.91 -9.17 5.58
CA ASN A 34 9.72 -10.56 5.96
C ASN A 34 8.42 -11.20 5.46
N ALA A 35 7.60 -10.47 4.69
CA ALA A 35 6.37 -11.00 4.14
C ALA A 35 6.61 -12.28 3.33
N LYS A 36 5.71 -13.25 3.46
CA LYS A 36 5.75 -14.55 2.77
C LYS A 36 4.73 -14.61 1.66
N LYS A 37 3.61 -13.90 1.79
CA LYS A 37 2.59 -13.79 0.74
C LYS A 37 2.12 -12.35 0.58
N ILE A 38 2.12 -11.87 -0.67
CA ILE A 38 1.65 -10.55 -1.06
C ILE A 38 0.54 -10.68 -2.10
N VAL A 39 -0.55 -9.94 -1.91
CA VAL A 39 -1.63 -9.84 -2.89
C VAL A 39 -1.67 -8.45 -3.49
N ALA A 40 -1.56 -8.35 -4.81
CA ALA A 40 -1.78 -7.11 -5.54
C ALA A 40 -3.26 -7.03 -5.96
N ALA A 41 -3.98 -6.02 -5.45
CA ALA A 41 -5.40 -5.78 -5.68
C ALA A 41 -5.69 -5.19 -7.08
N THR A 42 -5.29 -5.92 -8.12
CA THR A 42 -5.52 -5.60 -9.52
C THR A 42 -5.71 -6.89 -10.29
N ASN A 43 -6.53 -6.89 -11.34
CA ASN A 43 -6.62 -7.97 -12.32
C ASN A 43 -5.88 -7.61 -13.64
N ASN A 44 -5.11 -6.52 -13.65
CA ASN A 44 -4.38 -6.05 -14.83
C ASN A 44 -2.94 -6.58 -14.82
N GLN A 45 -2.62 -7.45 -15.77
CA GLN A 45 -1.32 -8.11 -15.87
C GLN A 45 -0.13 -7.13 -15.97
N LYS A 46 -0.29 -5.98 -16.64
CA LYS A 46 0.79 -4.98 -16.76
C LYS A 46 1.08 -4.32 -15.41
N LYS A 47 0.04 -3.91 -14.68
CA LYS A 47 0.18 -3.32 -13.34
C LYS A 47 0.79 -4.32 -12.36
N PHE A 48 0.29 -5.55 -12.40
CA PHE A 48 0.78 -6.64 -11.56
C PHE A 48 2.26 -6.91 -11.77
N LYS A 49 2.71 -7.01 -13.03
CA LYS A 49 4.12 -7.24 -13.36
C LYS A 49 5.03 -6.18 -12.74
N VAL A 50 4.70 -4.90 -12.87
CA VAL A 50 5.50 -3.80 -12.29
C VAL A 50 5.59 -3.92 -10.77
N ILE A 51 4.47 -4.12 -10.09
CA ILE A 51 4.44 -4.28 -8.62
C ILE A 51 5.29 -5.47 -8.20
N ARG A 52 5.07 -6.63 -8.83
CA ARG A 52 5.77 -7.86 -8.52
C ARG A 52 7.28 -7.72 -8.70
N ASP A 53 7.72 -7.21 -9.85
CA ASP A 53 9.14 -7.13 -10.20
C ASP A 53 9.91 -6.18 -9.26
N ILE A 54 9.24 -5.18 -8.66
CA ILE A 54 9.80 -4.31 -7.62
C ILE A 54 9.82 -5.01 -6.26
N MET A 55 8.69 -5.60 -5.83
CA MET A 55 8.58 -6.23 -4.52
C MET A 55 9.50 -7.45 -4.35
N LEU A 56 9.80 -8.17 -5.43
CA LEU A 56 10.77 -9.28 -5.43
C LEU A 56 12.21 -8.85 -5.13
N ARG A 57 12.53 -7.56 -5.25
CA ARG A 57 13.84 -7.01 -4.83
C ARG A 57 13.89 -6.72 -3.33
N VAL A 58 12.73 -6.59 -2.70
CA VAL A 58 12.58 -6.20 -1.28
C VAL A 58 12.38 -7.42 -0.38
N CYS A 59 11.63 -8.41 -0.85
CA CYS A 59 11.27 -9.59 -0.06
C CYS A 59 11.15 -10.84 -0.94
N ASN A 60 11.37 -12.01 -0.32
CA ASN A 60 11.21 -13.31 -0.98
C ASN A 60 9.80 -13.89 -0.70
N ALA A 61 8.78 -13.20 -1.20
CA ALA A 61 7.39 -13.57 -1.01
C ALA A 61 6.79 -14.23 -2.26
N GLU A 62 5.80 -15.10 -2.06
CA GLU A 62 4.84 -15.45 -3.10
C GLU A 62 3.97 -14.22 -3.40
N ILE A 63 3.94 -13.76 -4.65
CA ILE A 63 3.18 -12.57 -5.05
C ILE A 63 2.09 -12.98 -6.03
N LYS A 64 0.83 -12.78 -5.63
CA LYS A 64 -0.36 -13.15 -6.40
C LYS A 64 -1.15 -11.91 -6.85
N MET A 65 -1.76 -12.02 -8.02
CA MET A 65 -2.73 -11.07 -8.56
C MET A 65 -4.15 -11.43 -8.08
N LEU A 66 -4.94 -10.43 -7.68
CA LEU A 66 -6.35 -10.66 -7.33
C LEU A 66 -7.19 -10.87 -8.61
N ASP A 67 -8.02 -11.92 -8.60
CA ASP A 67 -8.87 -12.29 -9.76
C ASP A 67 -10.25 -11.58 -9.75
N ILE A 68 -10.58 -10.91 -8.66
CA ILE A 68 -11.83 -10.17 -8.50
C ILE A 68 -11.72 -8.82 -9.22
N ASP A 69 -12.76 -8.46 -9.98
CA ASP A 69 -12.86 -7.13 -10.58
C ASP A 69 -13.04 -6.06 -9.50
N THR A 70 -12.04 -5.20 -9.36
CA THR A 70 -12.03 -4.17 -8.32
C THR A 70 -12.60 -2.82 -8.78
N ARG A 71 -13.17 -2.72 -9.99
CA ARG A 71 -13.79 -1.48 -10.51
C ARG A 71 -14.98 -1.00 -9.68
N PHE A 72 -15.69 -1.89 -8.99
CA PHE A 72 -16.79 -1.53 -8.09
C PHE A 72 -16.36 -0.59 -6.95
N ALA A 73 -15.08 -0.62 -6.56
CA ALA A 73 -14.53 0.29 -5.58
C ALA A 73 -14.54 1.76 -6.06
N ASP A 74 -14.63 2.02 -7.37
CA ASP A 74 -14.61 3.39 -7.89
C ASP A 74 -15.91 4.17 -7.64
N LEU A 75 -16.93 3.53 -7.04
CA LEU A 75 -18.14 4.19 -6.52
C LEU A 75 -18.04 4.59 -5.03
N THR A 76 -16.92 4.29 -4.36
CA THR A 76 -16.72 4.65 -2.95
C THR A 76 -15.95 5.96 -2.80
N ARG A 77 -15.90 6.48 -1.56
CA ARG A 77 -15.22 7.74 -1.23
C ARG A 77 -13.70 7.68 -1.40
N MET A 78 -13.09 6.50 -1.22
CA MET A 78 -11.64 6.31 -1.31
C MET A 78 -11.32 4.99 -2.05
N PRO A 79 -11.38 5.00 -3.40
CA PRO A 79 -11.29 3.77 -4.18
C PRO A 79 -10.02 2.96 -3.94
N ALA A 80 -8.85 3.59 -3.80
CA ALA A 80 -7.60 2.86 -3.51
C ALA A 80 -7.68 2.04 -2.22
N ILE A 81 -8.23 2.61 -1.14
CA ILE A 81 -8.43 1.93 0.13
C ILE A 81 -9.45 0.81 0.00
N THR A 82 -10.60 1.07 -0.63
CA THR A 82 -11.63 0.04 -0.83
C THR A 82 -11.09 -1.14 -1.64
N LYS A 83 -10.27 -0.92 -2.67
CA LYS A 83 -9.61 -2.01 -3.42
C LYS A 83 -8.71 -2.87 -2.52
N GLY A 84 -7.95 -2.23 -1.64
CA GLY A 84 -7.11 -2.92 -0.66
C GLY A 84 -7.93 -3.76 0.32
N LEU A 85 -9.02 -3.22 0.86
CA LEU A 85 -9.89 -3.93 1.79
C LEU A 85 -10.64 -5.11 1.14
N ILE A 86 -11.08 -4.97 -0.12
CA ILE A 86 -11.62 -6.11 -0.89
C ILE A 86 -10.59 -7.25 -0.92
N ALA A 87 -9.31 -6.95 -1.13
CA ALA A 87 -8.26 -7.97 -1.14
C ALA A 87 -8.02 -8.57 0.26
N VAL A 88 -8.03 -7.76 1.32
CA VAL A 88 -7.92 -8.20 2.73
C VAL A 88 -9.04 -9.19 3.08
N ASP A 89 -10.27 -8.93 2.63
CA ASP A 89 -11.43 -9.75 2.98
C ASP A 89 -11.55 -11.03 2.13
N THR A 90 -10.88 -11.11 0.98
CA THR A 90 -11.09 -12.20 0.00
C THR A 90 -9.88 -13.12 -0.16
N GLU A 91 -8.69 -12.70 0.21
CA GLU A 91 -7.46 -13.48 0.12
C GLU A 91 -6.71 -13.45 1.45
N ARG A 92 -6.06 -14.55 1.83
CA ARG A 92 -5.15 -14.56 2.99
C ARG A 92 -3.74 -14.20 2.55
N ALA A 93 -3.20 -13.08 3.01
CA ALA A 93 -1.84 -12.63 2.75
C ALA A 93 -1.26 -11.83 3.93
N ASP A 94 0.06 -11.64 3.93
CA ASP A 94 0.75 -10.81 4.93
C ASP A 94 0.69 -9.32 4.56
N LEU A 95 0.66 -9.03 3.25
CA LEU A 95 0.55 -7.67 2.72
C LEU A 95 -0.42 -7.60 1.53
N TYR A 96 -1.07 -6.45 1.40
CA TYR A 96 -1.89 -6.12 0.25
C TYR A 96 -1.44 -4.81 -0.38
N ILE A 97 -1.24 -4.80 -1.69
CA ILE A 97 -0.86 -3.61 -2.45
C ILE A 97 -2.01 -3.24 -3.37
N ALA A 98 -2.56 -2.04 -3.19
CA ALA A 98 -3.66 -1.54 -4.01
C ALA A 98 -3.32 -0.19 -4.61
N ARG A 99 -3.82 0.05 -5.82
CA ARG A 99 -3.73 1.36 -6.48
C ARG A 99 -5.06 1.73 -7.12
N GLY A 100 -5.51 2.94 -6.84
CA GLY A 100 -6.76 3.46 -7.38
C GLY A 100 -6.81 4.97 -7.32
N ARG A 101 -8.01 5.53 -7.50
CA ARG A 101 -8.24 6.95 -7.30
C ARG A 101 -8.11 7.30 -5.81
N LEU A 102 -7.55 8.46 -5.51
CA LEU A 102 -7.40 8.96 -4.14
C LEU A 102 -8.76 9.20 -3.47
N GLY A 103 -9.68 9.87 -4.16
CA GLY A 103 -11.02 10.18 -3.66
C GLY A 103 -12.01 10.44 -4.79
N VAL A 104 -12.55 11.66 -4.87
CA VAL A 104 -13.51 12.08 -5.91
C VAL A 104 -12.91 12.00 -7.33
N PRO A 105 -13.72 11.88 -8.39
CA PRO A 105 -13.25 11.99 -9.77
C PRO A 105 -12.37 13.24 -9.98
N GLY A 106 -11.20 13.06 -10.61
CA GLY A 106 -10.21 14.13 -10.81
C GLY A 106 -9.13 14.25 -9.73
N SER A 107 -9.28 13.59 -8.57
CA SER A 107 -8.36 13.71 -7.42
C SER A 107 -6.96 13.07 -7.58
N GLY A 108 -6.63 12.56 -8.77
CA GLY A 108 -5.39 11.79 -8.97
C GLY A 108 -5.42 10.38 -8.35
N SER A 109 -4.23 9.80 -8.25
CA SER A 109 -4.03 8.39 -7.88
C SER A 109 -3.41 8.25 -6.49
N MET A 110 -3.71 7.14 -5.84
CA MET A 110 -3.11 6.71 -4.58
C MET A 110 -2.71 5.24 -4.68
N LEU A 111 -1.47 4.93 -4.31
CA LEU A 111 -0.97 3.58 -4.06
C LEU A 111 -0.84 3.40 -2.54
N ILE A 112 -1.30 2.26 -2.03
CA ILE A 112 -1.26 1.92 -0.61
C ILE A 112 -0.69 0.51 -0.39
N ILE A 113 -0.02 0.33 0.74
CA ILE A 113 0.39 -0.97 1.26
C ILE A 113 -0.32 -1.20 2.61
N LEU A 114 -1.08 -2.28 2.70
CA LEU A 114 -1.82 -2.70 3.89
C LEU A 114 -1.19 -3.95 4.52
N ASP A 115 -1.31 -4.08 5.84
CA ASP A 115 -1.00 -5.33 6.55
C ASP A 115 -2.16 -6.34 6.52
N GLU A 116 -1.97 -7.51 7.11
CA GLU A 116 -2.92 -8.61 7.22
C GLU A 116 -4.25 -8.25 7.91
N LYS A 117 -4.32 -7.10 8.58
CA LYS A 117 -5.51 -6.58 9.27
C LYS A 117 -6.06 -5.32 8.60
N GLY A 118 -5.58 -4.98 7.40
CA GLY A 118 -6.01 -3.80 6.67
C GLY A 118 -5.45 -2.48 7.22
N ARG A 119 -4.44 -2.51 8.09
CA ARG A 119 -3.79 -1.28 8.59
C ARG A 119 -2.92 -0.69 7.49
N ILE A 120 -2.98 0.63 7.29
CA ILE A 120 -2.14 1.33 6.31
C ILE A 120 -0.71 1.40 6.86
N LEU A 121 0.23 0.79 6.15
CA LEU A 121 1.66 0.83 6.49
C LEU A 121 2.36 2.02 5.82
N THR A 122 2.06 2.24 4.53
CA THR A 122 2.61 3.36 3.75
C THR A 122 1.76 3.59 2.50
N ALA A 123 1.92 4.75 1.88
CA ALA A 123 1.23 5.14 0.66
C ALA A 123 2.04 6.18 -0.12
N SER A 124 1.69 6.36 -1.38
CA SER A 124 2.19 7.45 -2.24
C SER A 124 1.10 7.90 -3.20
N LEU A 125 1.28 9.10 -3.76
CA LEU A 125 0.29 9.76 -4.59
C LEU A 125 0.86 10.09 -5.97
N SER A 126 -0.03 10.28 -6.94
CA SER A 126 0.33 10.90 -8.21
C SER A 126 -0.75 11.87 -8.66
N PRO A 127 -0.38 12.93 -9.42
CA PRO A 127 -1.34 13.82 -10.04
C PRO A 127 -2.34 13.07 -10.94
N SER A 128 -3.38 13.78 -11.38
CA SER A 128 -4.27 13.26 -12.43
C SER A 128 -3.50 12.97 -13.72
N SER A 129 -3.85 11.89 -14.42
CA SER A 129 -3.25 11.53 -15.71
C SER A 129 -3.41 12.62 -16.77
N VAL A 130 -4.46 13.44 -16.66
CA VAL A 130 -4.71 14.60 -17.52
C VAL A 130 -3.59 15.65 -17.37
N ILE A 131 -3.00 15.76 -16.18
CA ILE A 131 -1.92 16.72 -15.89
C ILE A 131 -0.59 16.11 -16.32
N HIS A 132 -0.30 14.90 -15.86
CA HIS A 132 1.07 14.39 -15.90
C HIS A 132 1.42 13.60 -17.17
N LYS A 133 0.41 13.08 -17.91
CA LYS A 133 0.56 12.41 -19.22
C LYS A 133 1.66 11.33 -19.34
N GLU A 134 1.97 10.64 -18.26
CA GLU A 134 3.00 9.59 -18.23
C GLU A 134 2.37 8.21 -18.41
N ASP A 135 3.19 7.25 -18.85
CA ASP A 135 2.81 5.84 -18.88
C ASP A 135 2.42 5.32 -17.49
N ILE A 136 1.42 4.45 -17.47
CA ILE A 136 0.84 3.90 -16.24
C ILE A 136 1.85 3.04 -15.47
N GLY A 137 2.74 2.31 -16.16
CA GLY A 137 3.76 1.45 -15.57
C GLY A 137 4.84 2.26 -14.88
N GLU A 138 5.38 3.28 -15.55
CA GLU A 138 6.37 4.18 -14.94
C GLU A 138 5.80 4.94 -13.74
N ARG A 139 4.52 5.32 -13.78
CA ARG A 139 3.86 5.93 -12.62
C ARG A 139 3.73 4.98 -11.43
N ILE A 140 3.28 3.75 -11.66
CA ILE A 140 3.20 2.73 -10.60
C ILE A 140 4.58 2.48 -9.99
N LYS A 141 5.62 2.40 -10.82
CA LYS A 141 6.99 2.22 -10.38
C LYS A 141 7.45 3.35 -9.45
N ARG A 142 7.26 4.61 -9.86
CA ARG A 142 7.59 5.79 -9.04
C ARG A 142 6.84 5.79 -7.71
N GLU A 143 5.53 5.60 -7.77
CA GLU A 143 4.67 5.53 -6.59
C GLU A 143 5.14 4.43 -5.61
N LEU A 144 5.43 3.23 -6.10
CA LEU A 144 5.84 2.13 -5.23
C LEU A 144 7.23 2.36 -4.62
N ILE A 145 8.19 2.87 -5.39
CA ILE A 145 9.52 3.24 -4.90
C ILE A 145 9.40 4.34 -3.82
N GLU A 146 8.60 5.37 -4.06
CA GLU A 146 8.37 6.45 -3.08
C GLU A 146 7.69 5.93 -1.81
N ALA A 147 6.68 5.06 -1.94
CA ALA A 147 5.98 4.49 -0.80
C ALA A 147 6.91 3.64 0.09
N LEU A 148 7.89 2.97 -0.50
CA LEU A 148 8.89 2.18 0.22
C LEU A 148 10.01 3.05 0.81
N SER A 149 10.53 4.02 0.04
CA SER A 149 11.63 4.87 0.47
C SER A 149 11.26 5.79 1.63
N ARG A 150 10.01 6.30 1.66
CA ARG A 150 9.52 7.15 2.77
C ARG A 150 9.44 6.45 4.12
N ILE A 151 9.48 5.10 4.13
CA ILE A 151 9.59 4.28 5.35
C ILE A 151 10.95 3.57 5.44
N GLY A 152 11.96 4.04 4.70
CA GLY A 152 13.35 3.61 4.82
C GLY A 152 13.71 2.31 4.11
N ILE A 153 12.93 1.86 3.13
CA ILE A 153 13.28 0.71 2.26
C ILE A 153 13.77 1.23 0.91
N SER A 154 15.05 0.99 0.59
CA SER A 154 15.64 1.30 -0.72
C SER A 154 15.56 0.12 -1.69
N ILE A 155 15.52 0.40 -3.00
CA ILE A 155 15.36 -0.57 -4.10
C ILE A 155 16.35 -0.28 -5.22
#